data_AF-A0A914QN81-F1
#
_entry.id   AF-A0A914QN81-F1
#
_cell.length_a   1.000
_cell.length_b   1.000
_cell.length_c   1.000
_cell.angle_alpha   90.00
_cell.angle_beta   90.00
_cell.angle_gamma   90.00
#
_symmetry.space_group_name_H-M   'P 1'
#
loop_
_entity.id
_entity.type
_entity.pdbx_description
1 polymer ?
#
loop_
_entity_poly.entity_id
_entity_poly.type
_entity_poly.pdbx_seq_one_letter_code
_entity_poly.pdbx_strand_id
1 'polypeptide(L)'
;MSKPKRFSVDHWQTSLVTRINNAKDSLSELWDEMALSEEQRKERLQDSEKLVFDLLDNMVKYEQQQLEEVKRKCLQYRKECEELRHELGIGPLPEAVIPKGLAPSGNWLKNECKALMKKKKERMAEQLQVFGEVKEACDRVGWDIGSIDNISTHIVPSSRIMEWKKQKIEADATYNVRIEKIKELQTTIRR
;
A
#
# COMPACT_ATOMS: atom_id res chain seq x y z
N MET A 1 -12.45 13.76 -21.17
CA MET A 1 -12.45 13.44 -19.72
C MET A 1 -12.60 14.73 -18.94
N SER A 2 -13.74 14.92 -18.29
CA SER A 2 -14.04 16.13 -17.50
C SER A 2 -13.13 16.16 -16.27
N LYS A 3 -12.37 17.25 -16.08
CA LYS A 3 -11.63 17.47 -14.83
C LYS A 3 -12.66 17.51 -13.69
N PRO A 4 -12.46 16.80 -12.58
CA PRO A 4 -13.36 16.91 -11.43
C PRO A 4 -13.47 18.40 -11.08
N LYS A 5 -14.71 18.92 -11.01
CA LYS A 5 -14.98 20.30 -10.60
C LYS A 5 -14.29 20.49 -9.26
N ARG A 6 -13.15 21.19 -9.27
CA ARG A 6 -12.57 21.74 -8.04
C ARG A 6 -13.69 22.56 -7.43
N PHE A 7 -14.03 22.30 -6.17
CA PHE A 7 -14.84 23.25 -5.41
C PHE A 7 -14.14 24.60 -5.58
N SER A 8 -14.78 25.53 -6.28
CA SER A 8 -14.09 26.75 -6.69
C SER A 8 -13.86 27.58 -5.44
N VAL A 9 -12.59 27.79 -5.09
CA VAL A 9 -12.18 28.65 -3.98
C VAL A 9 -12.84 30.03 -4.11
N ASP A 10 -12.99 30.50 -5.35
CA ASP A 10 -13.62 31.77 -5.69
C ASP A 10 -15.10 31.84 -5.26
N HIS A 11 -15.85 30.74 -5.41
CA HIS A 11 -17.26 30.69 -5.01
C HIS A 11 -17.42 30.72 -3.48
N TRP A 12 -16.55 29.99 -2.79
CA TRP A 12 -16.50 29.99 -1.33
C TRP A 12 -16.09 31.36 -0.79
N GLN A 13 -15.05 31.98 -1.36
CA GLN A 13 -14.59 33.31 -0.98
C GLN A 13 -15.71 34.34 -1.15
N THR A 14 -16.40 34.34 -2.30
CA THR A 14 -17.51 35.26 -2.55
C THR A 14 -18.62 35.08 -1.52
N SER A 15 -19.02 33.83 -1.26
CA SER A 15 -20.08 33.52 -0.28
C SER A 15 -19.68 33.92 1.15
N LEU A 16 -18.42 33.70 1.54
CA LEU A 16 -17.90 34.07 2.86
C LEU A 16 -17.91 35.59 3.05
N VAL A 17 -17.40 36.35 2.08
CA VAL A 17 -17.38 37.82 2.12
C VAL A 17 -18.80 38.37 2.22
N THR A 18 -19.73 37.87 1.41
CA THR A 18 -21.14 38.29 1.50
C THR A 18 -21.73 38.04 2.89
N ARG A 19 -21.47 36.87 3.49
CA ARG A 19 -21.95 36.56 4.84
C ARG A 19 -21.35 37.47 5.91
N ILE A 20 -20.04 37.74 5.83
CA ILE A 20 -19.34 38.65 6.75
C ILE A 20 -19.92 40.06 6.63
N ASN A 21 -20.14 40.55 5.41
CA ASN A 21 -20.72 41.88 5.18
C ASN A 21 -22.14 41.99 5.76
N ASN A 22 -23.01 41.02 5.46
CA ASN A 22 -24.37 41.02 6.00
C ASN A 22 -24.39 40.96 7.54
N ALA A 23 -23.47 40.18 8.14
CA ALA A 23 -23.34 40.10 9.58
C ALA A 23 -22.84 41.42 10.18
N LYS A 24 -21.90 42.09 9.51
CA LYS A 24 -21.41 43.42 9.91
C LYS A 24 -22.53 44.47 9.86
N ASP A 25 -23.34 44.47 8.82
CA ASP A 25 -24.48 45.39 8.68
C ASP A 25 -25.49 45.17 9.82
N SER A 26 -25.82 43.90 10.11
CA SER A 26 -26.70 43.53 11.23
C SER A 26 -26.11 43.93 12.59
N LEU A 27 -24.79 43.76 12.79
CA LEU A 27 -24.11 44.21 14.01
C LEU A 27 -24.15 45.73 14.16
N SER A 28 -24.02 46.47 13.05
CA SER A 28 -24.15 47.93 13.07
C SER A 28 -25.53 48.37 13.53
N GLU A 29 -26.59 47.77 12.98
CA GLU A 29 -27.98 48.05 13.39
C GLU A 29 -28.18 47.78 14.89
N LEU A 30 -27.71 46.64 15.39
CA LEU A 30 -27.79 46.31 16.82
C LEU A 30 -26.99 47.28 17.71
N TRP A 31 -25.82 47.71 17.26
CA TRP A 31 -25.00 48.68 18.01
C TRP A 31 -25.60 50.08 18.02
N ASP A 32 -26.32 50.44 16.96
CA ASP A 32 -27.10 51.68 16.89
C ASP A 32 -28.27 51.63 17.88
N GLU A 33 -29.01 50.52 17.95
CA GLU A 33 -30.07 50.31 18.94
C GLU A 33 -29.58 50.37 20.40
N MET A 34 -28.37 49.85 20.65
CA MET A 34 -27.72 49.90 21.98
C MET A 34 -26.98 51.21 22.27
N ALA A 35 -26.91 52.14 21.31
CA ALA A 35 -26.16 53.40 21.42
C ALA A 35 -24.68 53.22 21.85
N LEU A 36 -23.99 52.20 21.32
CA LEU A 36 -22.56 51.97 21.64
C LEU A 36 -21.65 53.04 21.03
N SER A 37 -20.60 53.43 21.76
CA SER A 37 -19.57 54.34 21.25
C SER A 37 -18.71 53.70 20.16
N GLU A 38 -18.05 54.53 19.36
CA GLU A 38 -17.17 54.06 18.28
C GLU A 38 -16.00 53.21 18.81
N GLU A 39 -15.37 53.62 19.93
CA GLU A 39 -14.36 52.80 20.63
C GLU A 39 -14.87 51.40 21.00
N GLN A 40 -16.09 51.28 21.55
CA GLN A 40 -16.65 49.99 21.94
C GLN A 40 -16.96 49.10 20.73
N ARG A 41 -17.43 49.69 19.63
CA ARG A 41 -17.67 48.98 18.37
C ARG A 41 -16.35 48.49 17.77
N LYS A 42 -15.32 49.33 17.80
CA LYS A 42 -13.97 49.00 17.30
C LYS A 42 -13.34 47.86 18.08
N GLU A 43 -13.40 47.88 19.41
CA GLU A 43 -12.87 46.81 20.25
C GLU A 43 -13.57 45.48 19.94
N ARG A 44 -14.91 45.47 19.86
CA ARG A 44 -15.68 44.27 19.49
C ARG A 44 -15.36 43.76 18.09
N LEU A 45 -15.15 44.65 17.12
CA LEU A 45 -14.72 44.27 15.77
C LEU A 45 -13.32 43.66 15.78
N GLN A 46 -12.37 44.25 16.50
CA GLN A 46 -11.01 43.73 16.61
C GLN A 46 -10.97 42.33 17.24
N ASP A 47 -11.77 42.09 18.27
CA ASP A 47 -11.92 40.76 18.86
C ASP A 47 -12.50 39.76 17.85
N SER A 48 -13.52 40.17 17.08
CA SER A 48 -14.10 39.31 16.05
C SER A 48 -13.14 39.01 14.89
N GLU A 49 -12.35 40.00 14.45
CA GLU A 49 -11.32 39.85 13.43
C GLU A 49 -10.25 38.87 13.88
N LYS A 50 -9.80 39.00 15.14
CA LYS A 50 -8.84 38.08 15.74
C LYS A 50 -9.35 36.63 15.71
N LEU A 51 -10.61 36.39 16.09
CA LEU A 51 -11.20 35.05 16.04
C LEU A 51 -11.22 34.48 14.61
N VAL A 52 -11.53 35.30 13.61
CA VAL A 52 -11.52 34.88 12.20
C VAL A 52 -10.10 34.56 11.73
N PHE A 53 -9.11 35.41 12.06
CA PHE A 53 -7.72 35.17 11.72
C PHE A 53 -7.16 33.92 12.40
N ASP A 54 -7.42 33.75 13.70
CA ASP A 54 -7.01 32.56 14.45
C ASP A 54 -7.60 31.28 13.83
N LEU A 55 -8.86 31.32 13.40
CA LEU A 55 -9.49 30.18 12.72
C LEU A 55 -8.81 29.86 11.38
N LEU A 56 -8.56 30.87 10.54
CA LEU A 56 -7.91 30.69 9.24
C LEU A 56 -6.48 30.16 9.40
N ASP A 57 -5.72 30.71 10.34
CA ASP A 57 -4.37 30.25 10.66
C ASP A 57 -4.36 28.80 11.13
N ASN A 58 -5.34 28.41 11.96
CA ASN A 58 -5.49 27.02 12.39
C ASN A 58 -5.84 26.08 11.24
N MET A 59 -6.69 26.51 10.30
CA MET A 59 -6.99 25.73 9.09
C MET A 59 -5.74 25.55 8.21
N VAL A 60 -4.96 26.61 8.02
CA VAL A 60 -3.70 26.55 7.26
C VAL A 60 -2.70 25.61 7.94
N LYS A 61 -2.51 25.73 9.26
CA LYS A 61 -1.64 24.84 10.03
C LYS A 61 -2.07 23.37 9.92
N TYR A 62 -3.37 23.11 9.99
CA TYR A 62 -3.92 21.76 9.84
C TYR A 62 -3.62 21.19 8.45
N GLU A 63 -3.89 21.94 7.38
CA GLU A 63 -3.60 21.50 6.01
C GLU A 63 -2.09 21.30 5.76
N GLN A 64 -1.24 22.13 6.35
CA GLN A 64 0.21 21.94 6.32
C GLN A 64 0.64 20.64 7.01
N GLN A 65 0.08 20.34 8.19
CA GLN A 65 0.35 19.07 8.88
C GLN A 65 -0.12 17.87 8.07
N GLN A 66 -1.31 17.95 7.47
CA GLN A 66 -1.83 16.91 6.58
C GLN A 66 -0.93 16.72 5.35
N LEU A 67 -0.42 17.80 4.76
CA LEU A 67 0.52 17.74 3.64
C LEU A 67 1.80 16.99 4.02
N GLU A 68 2.40 17.31 5.16
CA GLU A 68 3.61 16.64 5.65
C GLU A 68 3.35 15.17 5.98
N GLU A 69 2.19 14.84 6.56
CA GLU A 69 1.81 13.46 6.82
C GLU A 69 1.66 12.65 5.51
N VAL A 70 1.04 13.23 4.49
CA VAL A 70 0.91 12.61 3.17
C VAL A 70 2.29 12.40 2.53
N LYS A 71 3.18 13.40 2.57
CA LYS A 71 4.56 13.26 2.08
C LYS A 71 5.29 12.11 2.76
N ARG A 72 5.22 12.04 4.10
CA ARG A 72 5.83 10.98 4.89
C ARG A 72 5.28 9.60 4.50
N LYS A 73 3.96 9.46 4.37
CA LYS A 73 3.32 8.21 3.93
C LYS A 73 3.75 7.81 2.52
N CYS A 74 3.85 8.76 1.59
CA CYS A 74 4.32 8.46 0.23
C CYS A 74 5.77 7.94 0.22
N LEU A 75 6.66 8.56 1.00
CA LEU A 75 8.05 8.08 1.13
C LEU A 75 8.11 6.69 1.76
N GLN A 76 7.31 6.45 2.79
CA GLN A 76 7.21 5.15 3.44
C GLN A 76 6.74 4.07 2.46
N TYR A 77 5.62 4.28 1.75
CA TYR A 77 5.14 3.31 0.76
C TYR A 77 6.12 3.12 -0.39
N ARG A 78 6.84 4.16 -0.82
CA ARG A 78 7.89 4.01 -1.83
C ARG A 78 8.99 3.07 -1.36
N LYS A 79 9.45 3.23 -0.11
CA LYS A 79 10.47 2.37 0.49
C LYS A 79 9.97 0.92 0.61
N GLU A 80 8.77 0.72 1.16
CA GLU A 80 8.16 -0.61 1.30
C GLU A 80 8.00 -1.31 -0.06
N CYS A 81 7.59 -0.57 -1.09
CA CYS A 81 7.44 -1.13 -2.43
C CYS A 81 8.80 -1.52 -3.04
N GLU A 82 9.87 -0.73 -2.84
CA GLU A 82 11.22 -1.10 -3.29
C GLU A 82 11.75 -2.33 -2.56
N GLU A 83 11.58 -2.40 -1.23
CA GLU A 83 11.95 -3.57 -0.42
C GLU A 83 11.23 -4.83 -0.93
N LEU A 84 9.91 -4.75 -1.16
CA LEU A 84 9.12 -5.87 -1.68
C LEU A 84 9.52 -6.27 -3.10
N ARG A 85 9.86 -5.31 -3.97
CA ARG A 85 10.35 -5.60 -5.32
C ARG A 85 11.69 -6.30 -5.28
N HIS A 86 12.61 -5.84 -4.43
CA HIS A 86 13.90 -6.46 -4.23
C HIS A 86 13.75 -7.92 -3.75
N GLU A 87 12.93 -8.17 -2.74
CA GLU A 87 12.64 -9.52 -2.24
C GLU A 87 12.02 -10.44 -3.32
N LEU A 88 11.17 -9.89 -4.18
CA LEU A 88 10.56 -10.63 -5.29
C LEU A 88 11.50 -10.80 -6.49
N GLY A 89 12.70 -10.20 -6.47
CA GLY A 89 13.62 -10.17 -7.62
C GLY A 89 13.07 -9.37 -8.81
N ILE A 90 12.19 -8.40 -8.54
CA ILE A 90 11.65 -7.47 -9.53
C ILE A 90 12.58 -6.25 -9.57
N GLY A 91 12.85 -5.71 -10.76
CA GLY A 91 13.65 -4.50 -10.92
C GLY A 91 13.09 -3.27 -10.18
N PRO A 92 13.85 -2.18 -10.07
CA PRO A 92 13.49 -0.98 -9.31
C PRO A 92 12.17 -0.35 -9.78
N LEU A 93 11.56 0.49 -8.94
CA LEU A 93 10.30 1.15 -9.24
C LEU A 93 10.49 2.18 -10.37
N PRO A 94 9.81 2.05 -11.51
CA PRO A 94 9.95 3.00 -12.61
C PRO A 94 9.21 4.30 -12.29
N GLU A 95 9.95 5.42 -12.21
CA GLU A 95 9.37 6.73 -11.86
C GLU A 95 8.30 7.19 -12.87
N ALA A 96 8.41 6.78 -14.13
CA ALA A 96 7.47 7.14 -15.19
C ALA A 96 6.03 6.61 -14.95
N VAL A 97 5.87 5.58 -14.12
CA VAL A 97 4.56 4.95 -13.85
C VAL A 97 3.85 5.62 -12.67
N ILE A 98 4.57 6.38 -11.84
CA ILE A 98 4.02 7.02 -10.65
C ILE A 98 3.17 8.23 -11.08
N PRO A 99 1.88 8.29 -10.71
CA PRO A 99 1.03 9.43 -11.02
C PRO A 99 1.58 10.74 -10.45
N LYS A 100 1.41 11.85 -11.19
CA LYS A 100 1.81 13.18 -10.72
C LYS A 100 0.92 13.64 -9.57
N GLY A 101 1.52 14.27 -8.56
CA GLY A 101 0.85 14.80 -7.37
C GLY A 101 0.89 13.84 -6.17
N LEU A 102 0.96 14.39 -4.96
CA LEU A 102 1.19 13.62 -3.72
C LEU A 102 0.06 12.64 -3.38
N ALA A 103 -1.20 13.06 -3.46
CA ALA A 103 -2.33 12.18 -3.12
C ALA A 103 -2.51 11.04 -4.15
N PRO A 104 -2.50 11.29 -5.48
CA PRO A 104 -2.52 10.22 -6.47
C PRO A 104 -1.33 9.27 -6.36
N SER A 105 -0.11 9.78 -6.15
CA SER A 105 1.08 8.94 -6.00
C SER A 105 1.02 8.07 -4.74
N GLY A 106 0.60 8.63 -3.60
CA GLY A 106 0.43 7.88 -2.35
C GLY A 106 -0.58 6.75 -2.45
N ASN A 107 -1.73 7.00 -3.08
CA ASN A 107 -2.74 5.97 -3.31
C ASN A 107 -2.25 4.87 -4.26
N TRP A 108 -1.54 5.26 -5.33
CA TRP A 108 -0.95 4.31 -6.25
C TRP A 108 0.10 3.43 -5.56
N LEU A 109 1.05 4.03 -4.84
CA LEU A 109 2.09 3.31 -4.09
C LEU A 109 1.47 2.34 -3.07
N LYS A 110 0.45 2.77 -2.32
CA LYS A 110 -0.27 1.91 -1.39
C LYS A 110 -0.89 0.69 -2.08
N ASN A 111 -1.47 0.87 -3.26
CA ASN A 111 -2.08 -0.21 -4.02
C ASN A 111 -1.02 -1.14 -4.64
N GLU A 112 0.09 -0.60 -5.13
CA GLU A 112 1.22 -1.38 -5.65
C GLU A 112 1.83 -2.24 -4.54
N CYS A 113 2.07 -1.68 -3.34
CA CYS A 113 2.57 -2.43 -2.20
C CYS A 113 1.61 -3.56 -1.79
N LYS A 114 0.28 -3.34 -1.84
CA LYS A 114 -0.71 -4.43 -1.63
C LYS A 114 -0.61 -5.52 -2.70
N ALA A 115 -0.43 -5.15 -3.97
CA ALA A 115 -0.29 -6.11 -5.05
C ALA A 115 1.01 -6.92 -4.93
N LEU A 116 2.12 -6.27 -4.58
CA LEU A 116 3.41 -6.93 -4.34
C LEU A 116 3.34 -7.87 -3.13
N MET A 117 2.70 -7.45 -2.03
CA MET A 117 2.46 -8.32 -0.87
C MET A 117 1.63 -9.55 -1.24
N LYS A 118 0.61 -9.40 -2.10
CA LYS A 118 -0.16 -10.54 -2.61
C LYS A 118 0.73 -11.49 -3.40
N LYS A 119 1.55 -10.97 -4.33
CA LYS A 119 2.51 -11.76 -5.12
C LYS A 119 3.53 -12.48 -4.23
N LYS A 120 4.04 -11.83 -3.19
CA LYS A 120 4.94 -12.44 -2.20
C LYS A 120 4.28 -13.65 -1.53
N LYS A 121 3.04 -13.49 -1.05
CA LYS A 121 2.28 -14.60 -0.44
C LYS A 121 2.04 -15.74 -1.42
N GLU A 122 1.64 -15.44 -2.66
CA GLU A 122 1.41 -16.44 -3.71
C GLU A 122 2.70 -17.23 -4.00
N ARG A 123 3.83 -16.54 -4.16
CA ARG A 123 5.13 -17.17 -4.41
C ARG A 123 5.61 -18.02 -3.24
N MET A 124 5.37 -17.57 -2.00
CA MET A 124 5.68 -18.34 -0.80
C MET A 124 4.78 -19.58 -0.64
N ALA A 125 3.52 -19.51 -1.08
CA ALA A 125 2.64 -20.68 -1.11
C ALA A 125 3.11 -21.67 -2.18
N GLU A 126 3.46 -21.21 -3.38
CA GLU A 126 3.96 -22.06 -4.46
C GLU A 126 5.26 -22.78 -4.05
N GLN A 127 6.23 -22.07 -3.46
CA GLN A 127 7.50 -22.71 -3.07
C GLN A 127 7.30 -23.78 -1.99
N LEU A 128 6.38 -23.56 -1.03
CA LEU A 128 6.04 -24.54 -0.01
C LEU A 128 5.38 -25.77 -0.61
N GLN A 129 4.47 -25.56 -1.57
CA GLN A 129 3.84 -26.65 -2.31
C GLN A 129 4.89 -27.46 -3.07
N VAL A 130 5.74 -26.81 -3.87
CA VAL A 130 6.79 -27.48 -4.65
C VAL A 130 7.71 -28.27 -3.71
N PHE A 131 8.17 -27.67 -2.62
CA PHE A 131 9.03 -28.37 -1.66
C PHE A 131 8.33 -29.59 -1.04
N GLY A 132 7.05 -29.48 -0.67
CA GLY A 132 6.25 -30.59 -0.18
C GLY A 132 6.16 -31.74 -1.19
N GLU A 133 5.87 -31.43 -2.45
CA GLU A 133 5.81 -32.42 -3.54
C GLU A 133 7.15 -33.11 -3.78
N VAL A 134 8.26 -32.38 -3.69
CA VAL A 134 9.60 -32.96 -3.90
C VAL A 134 9.99 -33.83 -2.73
N LYS A 135 9.70 -33.38 -1.50
CA LYS A 135 9.92 -34.17 -0.30
C LYS A 135 9.16 -35.49 -0.36
N GLU A 136 7.88 -35.48 -0.73
CA GLU A 136 7.09 -36.70 -0.90
C GLU A 136 7.69 -37.64 -1.96
N ALA A 137 8.10 -37.11 -3.11
CA ALA A 137 8.74 -37.90 -4.17
C ALA A 137 10.07 -38.53 -3.69
N CYS A 138 10.91 -37.76 -2.99
CA CYS A 138 12.17 -38.22 -2.42
C CYS A 138 11.96 -39.26 -1.32
N ASP A 139 10.98 -39.07 -0.43
CA ASP A 139 10.64 -40.03 0.64
C ASP A 139 10.26 -41.40 0.05
N ARG A 140 9.53 -41.45 -1.06
CA ARG A 140 9.16 -42.71 -1.76
C ARG A 140 10.36 -43.51 -2.27
N VAL A 141 11.46 -42.84 -2.61
CA VAL A 141 12.70 -43.49 -3.08
C VAL A 141 13.77 -43.60 -2.00
N GLY A 142 13.51 -43.07 -0.80
CA GLY A 142 14.45 -43.04 0.32
C GLY A 142 15.59 -42.03 0.13
N TRP A 143 15.35 -40.94 -0.59
CA TRP A 143 16.31 -39.84 -0.76
C TRP A 143 16.07 -38.77 0.31
N ASP A 144 17.15 -38.24 0.90
CA ASP A 144 17.06 -37.08 1.78
C ASP A 144 17.25 -35.79 0.97
N ILE A 145 16.33 -34.84 1.15
CA ILE A 145 16.35 -33.54 0.47
C ILE A 145 16.92 -32.41 1.35
N GLY A 146 17.22 -32.73 2.62
CA GLY A 146 17.67 -31.77 3.62
C GLY A 146 16.55 -30.87 4.15
N SER A 147 16.77 -30.27 5.31
CA SER A 147 15.94 -29.17 5.81
C SER A 147 16.33 -27.87 5.11
N ILE A 148 15.34 -27.07 4.76
CA ILE A 148 15.56 -25.73 4.23
C ILE A 148 15.06 -24.76 5.28
N ASP A 149 16.00 -24.23 6.03
CA ASP A 149 15.71 -23.21 7.04
C ASP A 149 14.97 -22.05 6.38
N ASN A 150 13.94 -21.57 7.05
CA ASN A 150 13.22 -20.36 6.66
C ASN A 150 12.44 -20.44 5.33
N ILE A 151 12.13 -21.62 4.82
CA ILE A 151 11.29 -21.78 3.60
C ILE A 151 9.89 -21.16 3.74
N SER A 152 9.39 -21.01 4.96
CA SER A 152 8.10 -20.36 5.26
C SER A 152 8.21 -18.85 5.47
N THR A 153 9.41 -18.29 5.54
CA THR A 153 9.63 -16.88 5.89
C THR A 153 10.32 -16.08 4.78
N HIS A 154 11.06 -16.74 3.87
CA HIS A 154 11.81 -16.08 2.80
C HIS A 154 11.45 -16.66 1.42
N ILE A 155 11.48 -15.80 0.40
CA ILE A 155 11.33 -16.23 -0.99
C ILE A 155 12.65 -16.83 -1.44
N VAL A 156 12.61 -18.06 -1.94
CA VAL A 156 13.78 -18.75 -2.47
C VAL A 156 13.97 -18.35 -3.94
N PRO A 157 15.23 -18.19 -4.43
CA PRO A 157 15.48 -17.88 -5.84
C PRO A 157 14.84 -18.89 -6.80
N SER A 158 14.41 -18.42 -7.98
CA SER A 158 13.77 -19.28 -8.98
C SER A 158 14.65 -20.44 -9.45
N SER A 159 15.97 -20.27 -9.44
CA SER A 159 16.94 -21.34 -9.74
C SER A 159 16.78 -22.53 -8.80
N ARG A 160 16.62 -22.27 -7.49
CA ARG A 160 16.45 -23.31 -6.48
C ARG A 160 15.11 -24.03 -6.62
N ILE A 161 14.04 -23.30 -6.96
CA ILE A 161 12.73 -23.91 -7.27
C ILE A 161 12.86 -24.84 -8.49
N MET A 162 13.62 -24.44 -9.52
CA MET A 162 13.88 -25.29 -10.69
C MET A 162 14.70 -26.54 -10.33
N GLU A 163 15.70 -26.41 -9.44
CA GLU A 163 16.46 -27.56 -8.92
C GLU A 163 15.53 -28.56 -8.21
N TRP A 164 14.63 -28.10 -7.34
CA TRP A 164 13.66 -28.98 -6.70
C TRP A 164 12.75 -29.67 -7.71
N LYS A 165 12.19 -28.91 -8.67
CA LYS A 165 11.35 -29.50 -9.73
C LYS A 165 12.10 -30.58 -10.51
N LYS A 166 13.39 -30.38 -10.79
CA LYS A 166 14.24 -31.40 -11.43
C LYS A 166 14.45 -32.63 -10.53
N GLN A 167 14.77 -32.43 -9.25
CA GLN A 167 14.93 -33.52 -8.28
C GLN A 167 13.67 -34.37 -8.15
N LYS A 168 12.48 -33.74 -8.15
CA LYS A 168 11.19 -34.45 -8.15
C LYS A 168 11.07 -35.39 -9.34
N ILE A 169 11.37 -34.90 -10.54
CA ILE A 169 11.31 -35.69 -11.78
C ILE A 169 12.25 -36.90 -11.71
N GLU A 170 13.47 -36.70 -11.20
CA GLU A 170 14.46 -37.78 -11.04
C GLU A 170 14.02 -38.83 -10.00
N ALA A 171 13.43 -38.39 -8.89
CA ALA A 171 12.88 -39.26 -7.87
C ALA A 171 11.69 -40.08 -8.41
N ASP A 172 10.76 -39.43 -9.11
CA ASP A 172 9.59 -40.09 -9.71
C ASP A 172 10.01 -41.10 -10.79
N ALA A 173 11.00 -40.78 -11.62
CA ALA A 173 11.55 -41.71 -12.59
C ALA A 173 12.17 -42.94 -11.91
N THR A 174 12.95 -42.72 -10.84
CA THR A 174 13.56 -43.80 -10.05
C THR A 174 12.50 -44.68 -9.39
N TYR A 175 11.45 -44.08 -8.83
CA TYR A 175 10.33 -44.80 -8.24
C TYR A 175 9.63 -45.69 -9.26
N ASN A 176 9.32 -45.16 -10.45
CA ASN A 176 8.65 -45.92 -11.50
C ASN A 176 9.49 -47.11 -11.98
N VAL A 177 10.80 -46.94 -12.17
CA VAL A 177 11.71 -48.04 -12.52
C VAL A 177 11.69 -49.14 -11.45
N ARG A 178 11.68 -48.77 -10.16
CA ARG A 178 11.59 -49.74 -9.06
C ARG A 178 10.25 -50.48 -9.04
N ILE A 179 9.16 -49.78 -9.29
CA ILE A 179 7.81 -50.38 -9.36
C ILE A 179 7.71 -51.39 -10.50
N GLU A 180 8.19 -51.06 -11.70
CA GLU A 180 8.19 -52.01 -12.83
C GLU A 180 9.03 -53.26 -12.52
N LYS A 181 10.22 -53.09 -11.94
CA LYS A 181 11.04 -54.22 -11.51
C LYS A 181 10.36 -55.11 -10.47
N ILE A 182 9.62 -54.51 -9.52
CA ILE A 182 8.83 -55.26 -8.53
C ILE A 182 7.71 -56.04 -9.21
N LYS A 183 7.00 -55.45 -10.17
CA LYS A 183 5.94 -56.13 -10.92
C LYS A 183 6.49 -57.33 -11.69
N GLU A 184 7.62 -57.17 -12.38
CA GLU A 184 8.29 -58.27 -13.09
C GLU A 184 8.61 -59.43 -12.14
N LEU A 185 9.27 -59.14 -11.01
CA LEU A 185 9.60 -60.17 -10.00
C LEU A 185 8.37 -60.88 -9.44
N GLN A 186 7.28 -60.14 -9.19
CA GLN A 186 6.02 -60.73 -8.73
C GLN A 186 5.41 -61.66 -9.78
N THR A 187 5.51 -61.35 -11.08
CA THR A 187 5.05 -62.26 -12.14
C THR A 187 5.91 -63.52 -12.24
N THR A 188 7.23 -63.42 -12.01
CA THR A 188 8.13 -64.57 -12.01
C THR A 188 7.87 -65.51 -10.84
N ILE A 189 7.64 -64.97 -9.63
CA ILE A 189 7.38 -65.78 -8.42
C ILE A 189 6.03 -66.51 -8.50
N ARG A 190 5.05 -65.97 -9.24
CA ARG A 190 3.72 -66.57 -9.40
C ARG A 190 3.65 -67.66 -10.47
N ARG A 191 4.70 -67.86 -11.27
CA ARG A 191 4.83 -68.94 -12.25
C ARG A 191 5.59 -70.11 -11.65
#